data_AF-A0A3D4H3X5-F1
#
_entry.id   AF-A0A3D4H3X5-F1
#
_cell.length_a   1.000
_cell.length_b   1.000
_cell.length_c   1.000
_cell.angle_alpha   90.00
_cell.angle_beta   90.00
_cell.angle_gamma   90.00
#
_symmetry.space_group_name_H-M   'P 1'
#
loop_
_entity.id
_entity.type
_entity.pdbx_description
1 polymer ?
#
loop_
_entity_poly.entity_id
_entity_poly.type
_entity_poly.pdbx_seq_one_letter_code
_entity_poly.pdbx_strand_id
1 'polypeptide(L)'
;TTANSISAYDGDGNTLDISNLEGSLWEHKQSAFLDRRRGEYITTINIHTGKLKQLIENPDTSNNIKHIGGYDPSTDWNGVVYFESYSSNSDSTAAAKLNYTGIRLIGAETDVAGEGIPSRGLEPGMSFVTNNALYIQGHYNADGQMSSNSAYDPDWGEVPAAIMGDSITYLSENWDDSDTSVKPNASSTEVSAATVSGIRPSNVLGDGNQSGGNENFPRFLEKWSGNTFYLRGSMVCLYESEVDFSIWSTSYYSPPKRKYGFNNLFKTGVYPPGTPLLRTYRRDNFQDMTATEFASETSGL
;
A
#
# COMPACT_ATOMS: atom_id res chain seq x y z
N THR A 1 -12.68 23.19 14.40
CA THR A 1 -12.59 23.83 13.06
C THR A 1 -11.15 23.94 12.59
N THR A 2 -10.28 22.97 12.91
CA THR A 2 -8.96 22.89 12.27
C THR A 2 -9.17 22.30 10.89
N ALA A 3 -8.83 23.07 9.86
CA ALA A 3 -8.82 22.60 8.47
C ALA A 3 -7.97 21.33 8.36
N ASN A 4 -8.44 20.35 7.60
CA ASN A 4 -7.70 19.13 7.33
C ASN A 4 -6.53 19.50 6.40
N SER A 5 -5.37 19.81 6.98
CA SER A 5 -4.17 20.16 6.24
C SER A 5 -3.30 18.91 6.05
N ILE A 6 -2.99 18.57 4.80
CA ILE A 6 -1.90 17.64 4.49
C ILE A 6 -0.62 18.47 4.37
N SER A 7 0.43 17.99 5.03
CA SER A 7 1.80 18.50 4.87
C SER A 7 2.67 17.39 4.30
N ALA A 8 3.59 17.74 3.40
CA ALA A 8 4.57 16.81 2.85
C ALA A 8 5.98 17.22 3.27
N TYR A 9 6.85 16.22 3.42
CA TYR A 9 8.23 16.39 3.83
C TYR A 9 9.13 15.44 3.04
N ASP A 10 10.39 15.82 2.84
CA ASP A 10 11.43 14.91 2.36
C ASP A 10 12.00 14.03 3.50
N GLY A 11 12.99 13.21 3.18
CA GLY A 11 13.65 12.32 4.16
C GLY A 11 14.42 13.05 5.26
N ASP A 12 14.77 14.32 5.06
CA ASP A 12 15.49 15.17 6.01
C ASP A 12 14.53 16.04 6.85
N GLY A 13 13.22 15.97 6.56
CA GLY A 13 12.18 16.73 7.24
C GLY A 13 11.96 18.15 6.69
N ASN A 14 12.52 18.48 5.52
CA ASN A 14 12.23 19.74 4.85
C ASN A 14 10.82 19.68 4.24
N THR A 15 10.06 20.78 4.37
CA THR A 15 8.71 20.85 3.83
C THR A 15 8.70 20.87 2.30
N LEU A 16 7.82 20.07 1.71
CA LEU A 16 7.53 20.05 0.28
C LEU A 16 6.18 20.71 0.02
N ASP A 17 6.13 21.64 -0.93
CA ASP A 17 4.87 22.29 -1.30
C ASP A 17 4.04 21.39 -2.23
N ILE A 18 2.91 20.93 -1.70
CA ILE A 18 1.91 20.12 -2.40
C ILE A 18 0.53 20.79 -2.45
N SER A 19 0.44 22.07 -2.08
CA SER A 19 -0.83 22.81 -2.01
C SER A 19 -1.51 22.92 -3.38
N ASN A 20 -0.73 23.17 -4.42
CA ASN A 20 -1.22 23.23 -5.80
C ASN A 20 -1.59 21.86 -6.39
N LEU A 21 -1.33 20.76 -5.66
CA LEU A 21 -1.59 19.40 -6.11
C LEU A 21 -2.88 18.80 -5.53
N GLU A 22 -3.61 19.54 -4.69
CA GLU A 22 -4.97 19.16 -4.27
C GLU A 22 -5.90 19.04 -5.49
N GLY A 23 -6.71 17.99 -5.55
CA GLY A 23 -7.56 17.67 -6.70
C GLY A 23 -6.83 16.97 -7.86
N SER A 24 -5.53 16.70 -7.72
CA SER A 24 -4.77 15.94 -8.75
C SER A 24 -3.87 14.86 -8.18
N LEU A 25 -2.94 15.19 -7.28
CA LEU A 25 -2.13 14.18 -6.56
C LEU A 25 -2.92 13.61 -5.40
N TRP A 26 -3.63 14.47 -4.68
CA TRP A 26 -4.36 14.09 -3.48
C TRP A 26 -5.70 14.80 -3.40
N GLU A 27 -6.67 14.15 -2.75
CA GLU A 27 -8.00 14.69 -2.51
C GLU A 27 -8.48 14.33 -1.11
N HIS A 28 -8.96 15.32 -0.37
CA HIS A 28 -9.68 15.08 0.87
C HIS A 28 -11.18 14.91 0.59
N LYS A 29 -11.72 13.72 0.87
CA LYS A 29 -13.15 13.43 0.75
C LYS A 29 -13.75 13.17 2.13
N GLN A 30 -14.47 14.16 2.64
CA GLN A 30 -15.20 14.02 3.90
C GLN A 30 -16.33 13.01 3.75
N SER A 31 -16.41 12.05 4.68
CA SER A 31 -17.44 11.00 4.68
C SER A 31 -17.60 10.34 3.30
N ALA A 32 -16.46 10.01 2.67
CA ALA A 32 -16.36 9.58 1.27
C ALA A 32 -17.29 8.42 0.94
N PHE A 33 -17.33 7.39 1.79
CA PHE A 33 -18.17 6.21 1.60
C PHE A 33 -18.46 5.52 2.94
N LEU A 34 -19.46 4.63 2.95
CA LEU A 34 -19.78 3.80 4.10
C LEU A 34 -18.93 2.51 4.11
N ASP A 35 -18.03 2.38 5.09
CA ASP A 35 -17.43 1.08 5.39
C ASP A 35 -18.39 0.29 6.30
N ARG A 36 -19.16 -0.61 5.68
CA ARG A 36 -20.15 -1.47 6.36
C ARG A 36 -19.55 -2.44 7.37
N ARG A 37 -18.27 -2.79 7.23
CA ARG A 37 -17.57 -3.61 8.22
C ARG A 37 -17.41 -2.82 9.53
N ARG A 38 -17.13 -1.52 9.42
CA ARG A 38 -16.92 -0.60 10.55
C ARG A 38 -18.23 0.04 11.04
N GLY A 39 -19.26 0.05 10.19
CA GLY A 39 -20.56 0.68 10.47
C GLY A 39 -20.53 2.21 10.33
N GLU A 40 -19.51 2.76 9.67
CA GLU A 40 -19.18 4.18 9.73
C GLU A 40 -18.83 4.76 8.36
N TYR A 41 -19.09 6.05 8.18
CA TYR A 41 -18.62 6.78 7.02
C TYR A 41 -17.14 7.10 7.17
N ILE A 42 -16.36 6.77 6.14
CA ILE A 42 -14.92 6.96 6.14
C ILE A 42 -14.57 8.25 5.43
N THR A 43 -13.93 9.16 6.13
CA THR A 43 -13.26 10.32 5.53
C THR A 43 -11.91 9.86 4.95
N THR A 44 -11.70 10.04 3.66
CA THR A 44 -10.47 9.58 3.01
C THR A 44 -9.57 10.71 2.56
N ILE A 45 -8.27 10.44 2.60
CA ILE A 45 -7.33 11.07 1.67
C ILE A 45 -7.15 10.09 0.52
N ASN A 46 -7.58 10.48 -0.68
CA ASN A 46 -7.26 9.73 -1.89
C ASN A 46 -5.91 10.21 -2.40
N ILE A 47 -5.03 9.28 -2.77
CA ILE A 47 -3.76 9.53 -3.43
C ILE A 47 -3.84 8.93 -4.83
N HIS A 48 -3.66 9.78 -5.84
CA HIS A 48 -3.62 9.40 -7.25
C HIS A 48 -2.22 8.94 -7.61
N THR A 49 -2.00 7.63 -7.57
CA THR A 49 -0.69 6.99 -7.80
C THR A 49 -0.13 7.30 -9.18
N GLY A 50 -0.98 7.34 -10.20
CA GLY A 50 -0.62 7.76 -11.56
C GLY A 50 -0.12 9.20 -11.65
N LYS A 51 -0.75 10.10 -10.91
CA LYS A 51 -0.26 11.49 -10.83
C LYS A 51 1.09 11.54 -10.13
N LEU A 52 1.27 10.77 -9.05
CA LEU A 52 2.57 10.65 -8.39
C LEU A 52 3.65 10.15 -9.37
N LYS A 53 3.38 9.09 -10.15
CA LYS A 53 4.28 8.60 -11.21
C LYS A 53 4.73 9.73 -12.14
N GLN A 54 3.80 10.54 -12.63
CA GLN A 54 4.12 11.67 -13.50
C GLN A 54 5.02 12.70 -12.80
N LEU A 55 4.74 13.04 -11.54
CA LEU A 55 5.52 14.01 -10.76
C LEU A 55 6.95 13.51 -10.46
N ILE A 56 7.15 12.20 -10.36
CA ILE A 56 8.45 11.58 -10.10
C ILE A 56 9.26 11.40 -11.40
N GLU A 57 8.64 10.90 -12.46
CA GLU A 57 9.34 10.51 -13.68
C GLU A 57 9.46 11.63 -14.70
N ASN A 58 8.48 12.52 -14.78
CA ASN A 58 8.44 13.61 -15.76
C ASN A 58 8.09 14.96 -15.10
N PRO A 59 8.85 15.39 -14.07
CA PRO A 59 8.59 16.67 -13.41
C PRO A 59 8.82 17.86 -14.37
N ASP A 60 7.96 18.87 -14.26
CA ASP A 60 8.13 20.17 -14.91
C ASP A 60 8.18 21.25 -13.83
N THR A 61 9.40 21.64 -13.45
CA THR A 61 9.66 22.65 -12.40
C THR A 61 9.22 24.06 -12.80
N SER A 62 8.88 24.29 -14.08
CA SER A 62 8.28 25.55 -14.52
C SER A 62 6.76 25.61 -14.27
N ASN A 63 6.15 24.49 -13.86
CA ASN A 63 4.70 24.36 -13.69
C ASN A 63 4.36 23.75 -12.32
N ASN A 64 3.76 24.55 -11.44
CA ASN A 64 3.43 24.18 -10.05
C ASN A 64 2.43 23.03 -9.87
N ILE A 65 1.75 22.57 -10.93
CA ILE A 65 0.88 21.38 -10.89
C ILE A 65 1.54 20.13 -11.51
N LYS A 66 2.81 20.24 -11.92
CA LYS A 66 3.60 19.17 -12.56
C LYS A 66 4.93 18.90 -11.85
N HIS A 67 5.12 19.41 -10.65
CA HIS A 67 6.20 19.00 -9.76
C HIS A 67 5.76 19.10 -8.31
N ILE A 68 6.51 18.48 -7.41
CA ILE A 68 6.40 18.67 -5.97
C ILE A 68 7.38 19.79 -5.59
N GLY A 69 6.90 20.85 -4.94
CA GLY A 69 7.72 22.03 -4.67
C GLY A 69 8.90 21.71 -3.75
N GLY A 70 10.11 22.08 -4.17
CA GLY A 70 11.35 21.83 -3.41
C GLY A 70 11.89 20.40 -3.52
N TYR A 71 11.29 19.55 -4.35
CA TYR A 71 11.66 18.15 -4.51
C TYR A 71 12.31 17.90 -5.87
N ASP A 72 13.50 17.28 -5.90
CA ASP A 72 14.15 16.79 -7.12
C ASP A 72 14.10 15.25 -7.14
N PRO A 73 13.19 14.64 -7.92
CA PRO A 73 13.09 13.18 -7.93
C PRO A 73 14.32 12.47 -8.53
N SER A 74 15.29 13.20 -9.10
CA SER A 74 16.55 12.61 -9.57
C SER A 74 17.51 12.26 -8.43
N THR A 75 17.41 12.99 -7.32
CA THR A 75 18.28 12.82 -6.14
C THR A 75 17.50 12.34 -4.92
N ASP A 76 16.23 12.70 -4.81
CA ASP A 76 15.47 12.59 -3.57
C ASP A 76 14.51 11.39 -3.56
N TRP A 77 14.27 10.75 -4.71
CA TRP A 77 13.35 9.62 -4.82
C TRP A 77 14.04 8.30 -4.45
N ASN A 78 13.59 7.72 -3.34
CA ASN A 78 14.05 6.43 -2.83
C ASN A 78 13.00 5.30 -2.98
N GLY A 79 11.87 5.58 -3.63
CA GLY A 79 10.80 4.59 -3.81
C GLY A 79 9.89 4.39 -2.61
N VAL A 80 10.01 5.14 -1.51
CA VAL A 80 9.17 4.95 -0.31
C VAL A 80 8.31 6.18 -0.05
N VAL A 81 7.00 5.97 0.08
CA VAL A 81 6.04 7.00 0.52
C VAL A 81 5.43 6.56 1.83
N TYR A 82 5.65 7.34 2.89
CA TYR A 82 5.01 7.14 4.19
C TYR A 82 3.95 8.22 4.43
N PHE A 83 2.73 7.79 4.71
CA PHE A 83 1.60 8.65 5.03
C PHE A 83 1.18 8.42 6.49
N GLU A 84 1.52 9.38 7.35
CA GLU A 84 1.10 9.37 8.74
C GLU A 84 -0.27 10.05 8.91
N SER A 85 -1.21 9.32 9.50
CA SER A 85 -2.46 9.88 10.02
C SER A 85 -2.36 10.04 11.53
N TYR A 86 -2.64 11.24 12.03
CA TYR A 86 -2.76 11.49 13.47
C TYR A 86 -3.87 12.49 13.74
N SER A 87 -4.28 12.57 15.00
CA SER A 87 -5.26 13.56 15.46
C SER A 87 -4.62 14.42 16.55
N SER A 88 -4.75 15.73 16.40
CA SER A 88 -4.25 16.73 17.36
C SER A 88 -5.09 16.82 18.64
N ASN A 89 -6.25 16.16 18.68
CA ASN A 89 -7.05 16.03 19.89
C ASN A 89 -6.30 15.13 20.89
N SER A 90 -6.17 15.51 22.16
CA SER A 90 -5.50 14.71 23.20
C SER A 90 -6.38 13.59 23.79
N ASP A 91 -7.69 13.60 23.58
CA ASP A 91 -8.64 12.97 24.52
C ASP A 91 -9.19 11.57 24.11
N SER A 92 -8.48 10.79 23.28
CA SER A 92 -8.81 9.37 23.00
C SER A 92 -7.65 8.58 22.37
N THR A 93 -7.78 7.25 22.23
CA THR A 93 -6.76 6.41 21.57
C THR A 93 -6.70 6.69 20.07
N ALA A 94 -5.53 6.47 19.43
CA ALA A 94 -5.37 6.63 17.99
C ALA A 94 -6.42 5.81 17.21
N ALA A 95 -6.70 4.58 17.66
CA ALA A 95 -7.78 3.72 17.19
C ALA A 95 -9.14 4.44 17.15
N ALA A 96 -9.58 5.03 18.27
CA ALA A 96 -10.88 5.70 18.34
C ALA A 96 -10.98 6.95 17.46
N LYS A 97 -9.84 7.59 17.13
CA LYS A 97 -9.80 8.81 16.33
C LYS A 97 -9.70 8.52 14.83
N LEU A 98 -8.89 7.52 14.47
CA LEU A 98 -8.66 7.11 13.09
C LEU A 98 -9.72 6.10 12.61
N ASN A 99 -10.62 5.63 13.49
CA ASN A 99 -11.62 4.65 13.08
C ASN A 99 -12.60 5.16 11.99
N TYR A 100 -12.64 6.46 11.75
CA TYR A 100 -13.51 7.10 10.76
C TYR A 100 -12.73 7.65 9.58
N THR A 101 -11.44 7.31 9.48
CA THR A 101 -10.56 7.76 8.40
C THR A 101 -9.90 6.59 7.70
N GLY A 102 -9.25 6.90 6.58
CA GLY A 102 -8.44 5.96 5.82
C GLY A 102 -7.73 6.64 4.66
N ILE A 103 -6.77 5.93 4.08
CA ILE A 103 -6.06 6.37 2.88
C ILE A 103 -6.54 5.51 1.72
N ARG A 104 -6.79 6.10 0.56
CA ARG A 104 -7.18 5.36 -0.64
C ARG A 104 -6.19 5.60 -1.77
N LEU A 105 -5.66 4.53 -2.35
CA LEU A 105 -4.84 4.61 -3.57
C LEU A 105 -5.72 4.33 -4.80
N ILE A 106 -5.52 5.14 -5.84
CA ILE A 106 -6.23 5.07 -7.14
C ILE A 106 -5.28 5.36 -8.29
N GLY A 107 -5.64 4.90 -9.48
CA GLY A 107 -4.98 5.25 -10.74
C GLY A 107 -3.60 4.63 -10.91
N ALA A 108 -3.45 3.34 -10.58
CA ALA A 108 -2.17 2.63 -10.57
C ALA A 108 -2.07 1.57 -11.68
N GLU A 109 -2.94 1.62 -12.69
CA GLU A 109 -2.96 0.65 -13.78
C GLU A 109 -1.80 0.84 -14.75
N THR A 110 -1.25 -0.24 -15.27
CA THR A 110 -0.05 -0.18 -16.13
C THR A 110 -0.36 0.10 -17.60
N ASP A 111 -1.59 -0.19 -18.05
CA ASP A 111 -2.05 0.01 -19.44
C ASP A 111 -3.03 1.20 -19.59
N VAL A 112 -3.10 2.08 -18.59
CA VAL A 112 -3.90 3.30 -18.64
C VAL A 112 -3.00 4.54 -18.71
N ALA A 113 -3.24 5.38 -19.71
CA ALA A 113 -2.43 6.58 -19.93
C ALA A 113 -2.55 7.56 -18.75
N GLY A 114 -1.42 7.89 -18.13
CA GLY A 114 -1.36 8.76 -16.96
C GLY A 114 -1.47 8.02 -15.62
N GLU A 115 -1.62 6.70 -15.65
CA GLU A 115 -1.65 5.83 -14.48
C GLU A 115 -0.34 5.05 -14.29
N GLY A 116 -0.31 4.26 -13.22
CA GLY A 116 0.79 3.36 -12.89
C GLY A 116 1.58 3.81 -11.67
N ILE A 117 2.65 3.07 -11.39
CA ILE A 117 3.53 3.30 -10.25
C ILE A 117 4.85 3.92 -10.71
N PRO A 118 5.44 4.88 -9.94
CA PRO A 118 6.77 5.38 -10.23
C PRO A 118 7.81 4.26 -10.34
N SER A 119 8.62 4.30 -11.40
CA SER A 119 9.70 3.34 -11.66
C SER A 119 11.10 3.97 -11.63
N ARG A 120 11.23 5.21 -11.14
CA ARG A 120 12.50 5.94 -11.09
C ARG A 120 13.39 5.41 -9.95
N GLY A 121 14.71 5.45 -10.13
CA GLY A 121 15.70 5.08 -9.13
C GLY A 121 16.54 3.86 -9.51
N LEU A 122 17.56 3.56 -8.71
CA LEU A 122 18.40 2.37 -8.89
C LEU A 122 17.62 1.08 -8.61
N GLU A 123 16.74 1.12 -7.61
CA GLU A 123 15.75 0.10 -7.31
C GLU A 123 14.38 0.66 -7.77
N PRO A 124 13.91 0.33 -8.99
CA PRO A 124 12.66 0.87 -9.51
C PRO A 124 11.47 0.40 -8.68
N GLY A 125 10.40 1.17 -8.63
CA GLY A 125 9.14 0.78 -7.97
C GLY A 125 8.78 1.69 -6.80
N MET A 126 7.78 1.25 -6.02
CA MET A 126 7.28 2.04 -4.89
C MET A 126 6.72 1.17 -3.76
N SER A 127 7.04 1.54 -2.53
CA SER A 127 6.34 1.10 -1.34
C SER A 127 5.51 2.23 -0.76
N PHE A 128 4.20 2.02 -0.64
CA PHE A 128 3.31 2.94 0.05
C PHE A 128 2.99 2.39 1.45
N VAL A 129 3.19 3.23 2.47
CA VAL A 129 3.06 2.84 3.87
C VAL A 129 2.17 3.84 4.60
N THR A 130 1.24 3.36 5.41
CA THR A 130 0.47 4.20 6.32
C THR A 130 0.18 3.50 7.64
N ASN A 131 0.02 4.27 8.71
CA ASN A 131 -0.43 3.77 10.01
C ASN A 131 -1.97 3.64 10.12
N ASN A 132 -2.71 3.87 9.04
CA ASN A 132 -4.17 3.88 8.99
C ASN A 132 -4.71 2.72 8.13
N ALA A 133 -6.04 2.56 8.09
CA ALA A 133 -6.70 1.67 7.15
C ALA A 133 -6.44 2.14 5.71
N LEU A 134 -6.01 1.23 4.85
CA LEU A 134 -5.67 1.47 3.45
C LEU A 134 -6.71 0.82 2.54
N TYR A 135 -7.16 1.58 1.54
CA TYR A 135 -8.07 1.14 0.50
C TYR A 135 -7.34 1.19 -0.84
N ILE A 136 -7.42 0.11 -1.60
CA ILE A 136 -6.88 0.06 -2.97
C ILE A 136 -8.07 -0.08 -3.90
N GLN A 137 -8.24 0.86 -4.82
CA GLN A 137 -9.37 0.87 -5.75
C GLN A 137 -8.90 0.71 -7.20
N GLY A 138 -9.57 -0.19 -7.92
CA GLY A 138 -9.26 -0.52 -9.31
C GLY A 138 -8.15 -1.57 -9.45
N HIS A 139 -7.66 -1.76 -10.68
CA HIS A 139 -6.43 -2.53 -10.85
C HIS A 139 -5.25 -1.75 -10.25
N TYR A 140 -4.26 -2.45 -9.72
CA TYR A 140 -3.13 -1.80 -9.08
C TYR A 140 -1.83 -2.47 -9.50
N ASN A 141 -0.97 -1.73 -10.19
CA ASN A 141 0.28 -2.22 -10.76
C ASN A 141 0.08 -3.43 -11.70
N ALA A 142 -1.03 -3.41 -12.42
CA ALA A 142 -1.50 -4.45 -13.32
C ALA A 142 -2.25 -3.80 -14.50
N ASP A 143 -2.44 -4.53 -15.58
CA ASP A 143 -3.08 -4.03 -16.82
C ASP A 143 -4.59 -4.36 -16.90
N GLY A 144 -5.12 -5.10 -15.92
CA GLY A 144 -6.51 -5.56 -15.88
C GLY A 144 -6.84 -6.69 -16.87
N GLN A 145 -5.86 -7.17 -17.65
CA GLN A 145 -6.02 -8.26 -18.62
C GLN A 145 -5.78 -9.62 -17.97
N MET A 146 -6.80 -10.13 -17.29
CA MET A 146 -6.66 -11.31 -16.45
C MET A 146 -6.55 -12.62 -17.24
N SER A 147 -5.57 -13.43 -16.88
CA SER A 147 -5.38 -14.81 -17.33
C SER A 147 -5.31 -15.78 -16.16
N SER A 148 -5.14 -17.08 -16.44
CA SER A 148 -4.88 -18.07 -15.37
C SER A 148 -3.61 -17.79 -14.57
N ASN A 149 -2.67 -17.03 -15.15
CA ASN A 149 -1.35 -16.75 -14.62
C ASN A 149 -1.23 -15.41 -13.89
N SER A 150 -2.28 -14.57 -13.95
CA SER A 150 -2.36 -13.26 -13.27
C SER A 150 -2.18 -13.30 -11.75
N ALA A 151 -2.15 -14.48 -11.14
CA ALA A 151 -1.77 -14.61 -9.73
C ALA A 151 -0.25 -14.64 -9.49
N TYR A 152 0.57 -14.82 -10.53
CA TYR A 152 2.00 -15.15 -10.40
C TYR A 152 2.89 -14.38 -11.36
N ASP A 153 2.51 -14.30 -12.64
CA ASP A 153 3.33 -13.75 -13.71
C ASP A 153 3.14 -12.23 -13.77
N PRO A 154 4.22 -11.42 -13.76
CA PRO A 154 4.15 -9.97 -13.86
C PRO A 154 3.52 -9.52 -15.18
N ASP A 155 2.73 -8.45 -15.12
CA ASP A 155 2.14 -7.84 -16.31
C ASP A 155 3.16 -6.89 -16.98
N TRP A 156 2.82 -6.44 -18.19
CA TRP A 156 3.62 -5.41 -18.84
C TRP A 156 3.55 -4.10 -18.04
N GLY A 157 4.69 -3.45 -17.86
CA GLY A 157 4.79 -2.19 -17.10
C GLY A 157 4.74 -2.37 -15.57
N GLU A 158 4.61 -3.60 -15.06
CA GLU A 158 4.66 -3.89 -13.63
C GLU A 158 6.05 -3.58 -13.05
N VAL A 159 6.07 -2.93 -11.90
CA VAL A 159 7.28 -2.64 -11.11
C VAL A 159 7.18 -3.30 -9.73
N PRO A 160 8.29 -3.53 -8.99
CA PRO A 160 8.15 -4.10 -7.67
C PRO A 160 7.47 -3.09 -6.73
N ALA A 161 6.30 -3.47 -6.21
CA ALA A 161 5.50 -2.61 -5.36
C ALA A 161 5.15 -3.27 -4.02
N ALA A 162 5.05 -2.47 -2.97
CA ALA A 162 4.47 -2.88 -1.70
C ALA A 162 3.42 -1.87 -1.22
N ILE A 163 2.42 -2.39 -0.53
CA ILE A 163 1.41 -1.62 0.16
C ILE A 163 1.32 -2.10 1.60
N MET A 164 1.41 -1.17 2.54
CA MET A 164 1.49 -1.45 3.96
C MET A 164 0.51 -0.53 4.70
N GLY A 165 -0.39 -1.12 5.47
CA GLY A 165 -1.44 -0.39 6.18
C GLY A 165 -2.02 -1.23 7.32
N ASP A 166 -2.61 -0.55 8.31
CA ASP A 166 -3.21 -1.18 9.49
C ASP A 166 -4.15 -2.35 9.12
N SER A 167 -5.02 -2.07 8.15
CA SER A 167 -5.82 -3.04 7.41
C SER A 167 -5.82 -2.66 5.93
N ILE A 168 -5.94 -3.64 5.03
CA ILE A 168 -5.99 -3.38 3.59
C ILE A 168 -7.30 -3.92 3.01
N THR A 169 -8.11 -3.02 2.45
CA THR A 169 -9.35 -3.33 1.75
C THR A 169 -9.20 -3.09 0.26
N TYR A 170 -9.59 -4.07 -0.55
CA TYR A 170 -9.60 -3.97 -2.00
C TYR A 170 -11.00 -3.67 -2.50
N LEU A 171 -11.09 -2.65 -3.35
CA LEU A 171 -12.30 -2.15 -3.98
C LEU A 171 -12.11 -2.31 -5.50
N SER A 172 -13.09 -2.88 -6.18
CA SER A 172 -13.03 -3.06 -7.63
C SER A 172 -13.15 -1.72 -8.37
N GLU A 173 -12.97 -1.74 -9.70
CA GLU A 173 -13.25 -0.56 -10.53
C GLU A 173 -14.73 -0.13 -10.46
N ASN A 174 -15.64 -1.07 -10.20
CA ASN A 174 -17.07 -0.81 -10.05
C ASN A 174 -17.44 -0.21 -8.68
N TRP A 175 -16.46 0.07 -7.82
CA TRP A 175 -16.72 0.68 -6.53
C TRP A 175 -17.41 2.05 -6.70
N ASP A 176 -18.55 2.20 -6.01
CA ASP A 176 -19.33 3.42 -6.01
C ASP A 176 -19.43 3.97 -4.57
N ASP A 177 -18.77 5.11 -4.33
CA ASP A 177 -18.79 5.84 -3.07
C ASP A 177 -20.22 6.17 -2.58
N SER A 178 -21.17 6.29 -3.52
CA SER A 178 -22.56 6.68 -3.23
C SER A 178 -23.44 5.52 -2.77
N ASP A 179 -23.05 4.26 -2.97
CA ASP A 179 -23.86 3.11 -2.58
C ASP A 179 -23.70 2.77 -1.10
N THR A 180 -24.55 3.40 -0.29
CA THR A 180 -24.61 3.25 1.17
C THR A 180 -25.75 2.33 1.62
N SER A 181 -26.67 1.95 0.71
CA SER A 181 -27.83 1.11 1.03
C SER A 181 -27.61 -0.39 0.84
N VAL A 182 -26.76 -0.79 -0.12
CA VAL A 182 -26.48 -2.20 -0.41
C VAL A 182 -24.98 -2.42 -0.65
N LYS A 183 -24.52 -3.68 -0.52
CA LYS A 183 -23.16 -4.02 -0.95
C LYS A 183 -23.05 -3.73 -2.47
N PRO A 184 -22.11 -2.89 -2.94
CA PRO A 184 -21.95 -2.57 -4.35
C PRO A 184 -21.58 -3.82 -5.15
N ASN A 185 -21.85 -3.88 -6.45
CA ASN A 185 -21.41 -5.01 -7.28
C ASN A 185 -19.95 -4.82 -7.67
N ALA A 186 -19.11 -5.83 -7.42
CA ALA A 186 -17.72 -5.77 -7.85
C ALA A 186 -17.55 -6.06 -9.35
N SER A 187 -16.43 -5.66 -9.94
CA SER A 187 -15.83 -6.27 -11.14
C SER A 187 -14.71 -7.24 -10.74
N SER A 188 -14.17 -8.02 -11.69
CA SER A 188 -12.93 -8.76 -11.41
C SER A 188 -11.78 -7.77 -11.30
N THR A 189 -10.83 -7.99 -10.39
CA THR A 189 -9.75 -7.04 -10.10
C THR A 189 -8.43 -7.76 -9.94
N GLU A 190 -7.35 -7.08 -10.34
CA GLU A 190 -5.99 -7.58 -10.32
C GLU A 190 -5.07 -6.57 -9.65
N VAL A 191 -4.28 -7.07 -8.70
CA VAL A 191 -3.35 -6.26 -7.90
C VAL A 191 -1.99 -6.96 -7.89
N SER A 192 -0.95 -6.23 -8.27
CA SER A 192 0.44 -6.65 -8.05
C SER A 192 1.12 -5.82 -6.97
N ALA A 193 1.20 -6.35 -5.76
CA ALA A 193 1.95 -5.74 -4.67
C ALA A 193 2.24 -6.74 -3.54
N ALA A 194 3.38 -6.58 -2.87
CA ALA A 194 3.54 -7.15 -1.54
C ALA A 194 2.58 -6.43 -0.56
N THR A 195 1.76 -7.20 0.14
CA THR A 195 0.74 -6.70 1.07
C THR A 195 1.19 -6.99 2.50
N VAL A 196 1.48 -5.93 3.26
CA VAL A 196 1.76 -6.03 4.70
C VAL A 196 0.61 -5.42 5.47
N SER A 197 -0.05 -6.20 6.32
CA SER A 197 -1.22 -5.71 7.03
C SER A 197 -1.45 -6.42 8.36
N GLY A 198 -2.31 -5.81 9.18
CA GLY A 198 -2.78 -6.40 10.42
C GLY A 198 -4.11 -7.13 10.27
N ILE A 199 -4.43 -7.90 11.30
CA ILE A 199 -5.73 -8.56 11.46
C ILE A 199 -6.28 -8.32 12.85
N ARG A 200 -7.58 -8.56 13.04
CA ARG A 200 -8.11 -8.91 14.36
C ARG A 200 -7.92 -10.42 14.56
N PRO A 201 -7.06 -10.92 15.47
CA PRO A 201 -6.90 -12.36 15.63
C PRO A 201 -8.19 -13.04 16.09
N SER A 202 -8.35 -14.30 15.69
CA SER A 202 -9.52 -15.10 16.09
C SER A 202 -9.56 -15.26 17.61
N ASN A 203 -10.72 -15.00 18.20
CA ASN A 203 -11.00 -15.11 19.63
C ASN A 203 -10.02 -14.31 20.53
N VAL A 204 -9.41 -13.24 20.01
CA VAL A 204 -8.43 -12.41 20.76
C VAL A 204 -9.02 -11.82 22.05
N LEU A 205 -10.34 -11.57 22.08
CA LEU A 205 -11.07 -11.08 23.26
C LEU A 205 -11.89 -12.15 23.99
N GLY A 206 -11.76 -13.44 23.62
CA GLY A 206 -12.57 -14.51 24.20
C GLY A 206 -14.05 -14.50 23.78
N ASP A 207 -14.38 -13.82 22.68
CA ASP A 207 -15.74 -13.56 22.21
C ASP A 207 -16.23 -14.51 21.09
N GLY A 208 -15.43 -15.52 20.75
CA GLY A 208 -15.75 -16.51 19.71
C GLY A 208 -15.68 -15.97 18.28
N ASN A 209 -15.31 -14.71 18.08
CA ASN A 209 -15.27 -14.08 16.77
C ASN A 209 -14.00 -14.48 15.99
N GLN A 210 -14.17 -14.75 14.69
CA GLN A 210 -13.08 -15.17 13.81
C GLN A 210 -12.42 -13.98 13.10
N SER A 211 -11.16 -14.15 12.68
CA SER A 211 -10.45 -13.18 11.82
C SER A 211 -10.85 -13.26 10.35
N GLY A 212 -11.47 -14.37 9.94
CA GLY A 212 -11.73 -14.70 8.53
C GLY A 212 -10.60 -15.47 7.84
N GLY A 213 -9.47 -15.72 8.52
CA GLY A 213 -8.37 -16.55 7.98
C GLY A 213 -7.60 -15.91 6.82
N ASN A 214 -6.73 -16.70 6.19
CA ASN A 214 -5.91 -16.24 5.06
C ASN A 214 -6.78 -15.86 3.85
N GLU A 215 -7.95 -16.48 3.69
CA GLU A 215 -8.89 -16.17 2.62
C GLU A 215 -9.38 -14.71 2.69
N ASN A 216 -9.43 -14.12 3.88
CA ASN A 216 -9.92 -12.77 4.12
C ASN A 216 -8.86 -11.86 4.73
N PHE A 217 -7.57 -12.22 4.59
CA PHE A 217 -6.49 -11.29 4.88
C PHE A 217 -6.59 -10.04 3.98
N PRO A 218 -6.75 -10.18 2.65
CA PRO A 218 -7.39 -9.13 1.84
C PRO A 218 -8.84 -8.91 2.31
N ARG A 219 -9.18 -7.67 2.69
CA ARG A 219 -10.55 -7.31 3.09
C ARG A 219 -11.34 -6.80 1.88
N PHE A 220 -12.67 -6.95 1.93
CA PHE A 220 -13.60 -6.58 0.85
C PHE A 220 -14.89 -5.96 1.40
N LEU A 221 -15.55 -5.12 0.58
CA LEU A 221 -16.82 -4.45 0.92
C LEU A 221 -17.92 -4.58 -0.16
N GLU A 222 -17.67 -5.37 -1.21
CA GLU A 222 -18.55 -5.49 -2.38
C GLU A 222 -19.13 -6.91 -2.54
N LYS A 223 -20.05 -7.08 -3.49
CA LYS A 223 -20.55 -8.37 -3.96
C LYS A 223 -19.64 -8.89 -5.06
N TRP A 224 -18.74 -9.81 -4.69
CA TRP A 224 -17.81 -10.42 -5.63
C TRP A 224 -18.29 -11.73 -6.23
N SER A 225 -19.51 -12.18 -5.91
CA SER A 225 -20.05 -13.44 -6.42
C SER A 225 -20.05 -13.46 -7.96
N GLY A 226 -19.25 -14.34 -8.55
CA GLY A 226 -19.07 -14.43 -10.01
C GLY A 226 -17.78 -13.79 -10.54
N ASN A 227 -17.16 -12.91 -9.76
CA ASN A 227 -15.91 -12.22 -10.08
C ASN A 227 -14.69 -12.91 -9.44
N THR A 228 -13.51 -12.59 -9.97
CA THR A 228 -12.23 -13.10 -9.47
C THR A 228 -11.38 -11.93 -8.96
N PHE A 229 -10.75 -12.12 -7.81
CA PHE A 229 -9.74 -11.21 -7.29
C PHE A 229 -8.37 -11.88 -7.38
N TYR A 230 -7.49 -11.28 -8.17
CA TYR A 230 -6.10 -11.69 -8.36
C TYR A 230 -5.21 -10.82 -7.47
N LEU A 231 -4.41 -11.49 -6.64
CA LEU A 231 -3.37 -10.84 -5.86
C LEU A 231 -2.05 -11.54 -6.17
N ARG A 232 -1.23 -10.87 -6.96
CA ARG A 232 0.14 -11.27 -7.29
C ARG A 232 1.09 -10.53 -6.36
N GLY A 233 1.76 -11.24 -5.45
CA GLY A 233 2.55 -10.54 -4.45
C GLY A 233 3.11 -11.40 -3.35
N SER A 234 3.12 -10.86 -2.14
CA SER A 234 3.39 -11.60 -0.91
C SER A 234 2.43 -11.09 0.14
N MET A 235 1.75 -11.97 0.85
CA MET A 235 0.85 -11.60 1.95
C MET A 235 1.58 -11.81 3.27
N VAL A 236 1.80 -10.72 4.01
CA VAL A 236 2.53 -10.75 5.28
C VAL A 236 1.64 -10.15 6.38
N CYS A 237 1.15 -11.01 7.27
CA CYS A 237 0.44 -10.60 8.47
C CYS A 237 1.45 -10.39 9.60
N LEU A 238 1.78 -9.14 9.93
CA LEU A 238 2.83 -8.83 10.91
C LEU A 238 2.31 -8.47 12.30
N TYR A 239 1.10 -7.93 12.41
CA TYR A 239 0.60 -7.33 13.65
C TYR A 239 -0.92 -7.49 13.81
N GLU A 240 -1.41 -7.14 15.00
CA GLU A 240 -2.83 -6.94 15.24
C GLU A 240 -3.22 -5.53 14.77
N SER A 241 -4.33 -5.39 14.06
CA SER A 241 -4.81 -4.06 13.63
C SER A 241 -5.18 -3.21 14.85
N GLU A 242 -4.74 -1.96 14.89
CA GLU A 242 -5.11 -1.00 15.92
C GLU A 242 -6.20 -0.04 15.44
N VAL A 243 -6.30 0.25 14.14
CA VAL A 243 -7.26 1.22 13.61
C VAL A 243 -8.57 0.56 13.19
N ASP A 244 -8.51 -0.51 12.39
CA ASP A 244 -9.69 -1.27 11.98
C ASP A 244 -9.64 -2.67 12.59
N PHE A 245 -10.07 -2.75 13.84
CA PHE A 245 -10.20 -3.98 14.62
C PHE A 245 -11.58 -4.63 14.49
N SER A 246 -12.24 -4.43 13.35
CA SER A 246 -13.61 -4.92 13.12
C SER A 246 -13.68 -6.44 13.01
N ILE A 247 -14.82 -7.01 13.40
CA ILE A 247 -15.07 -8.45 13.34
C ILE A 247 -15.33 -8.88 11.89
N TRP A 248 -14.80 -10.04 11.50
CA TRP A 248 -15.10 -10.62 10.20
C TRP A 248 -16.56 -11.10 10.10
N SER A 249 -17.24 -10.73 9.02
CA SER A 249 -18.59 -11.21 8.69
C SER A 249 -18.87 -11.12 7.19
N THR A 250 -19.70 -12.01 6.65
CA THR A 250 -20.20 -11.89 5.27
C THR A 250 -21.42 -10.96 5.16
N SER A 251 -21.78 -10.22 6.22
CA SER A 251 -22.90 -9.27 6.17
C SER A 251 -22.60 -8.02 5.34
N TYR A 252 -21.33 -7.69 5.12
CA TYR A 252 -20.89 -6.48 4.39
C TYR A 252 -20.22 -6.75 3.03
N TYR A 253 -19.98 -8.00 2.65
CA TYR A 253 -19.44 -8.38 1.33
C TYR A 253 -19.94 -9.76 0.88
N SER A 254 -19.67 -10.17 -0.36
CA SER A 254 -19.65 -11.59 -0.75
C SER A 254 -18.28 -11.96 -1.32
N PRO A 255 -17.78 -13.17 -1.09
CA PRO A 255 -16.38 -13.50 -1.40
C PRO A 255 -16.13 -13.64 -2.91
N PRO A 256 -14.97 -13.20 -3.42
CA PRO A 256 -14.55 -13.47 -4.79
C PRO A 256 -14.08 -14.91 -4.97
N LYS A 257 -13.91 -15.33 -6.23
CA LYS A 257 -12.93 -16.38 -6.54
C LYS A 257 -11.54 -15.82 -6.25
N ARG A 258 -10.80 -16.45 -5.35
CA ARG A 258 -9.51 -15.95 -4.87
C ARG A 258 -8.37 -16.57 -5.68
N LYS A 259 -7.51 -15.73 -6.25
CA LYS A 259 -6.32 -16.12 -6.99
C LYS A 259 -5.12 -15.41 -6.39
N TYR A 260 -4.65 -15.95 -5.26
CA TYR A 260 -3.50 -15.42 -4.53
C TYR A 260 -2.26 -16.21 -4.92
N GLY A 261 -1.22 -15.52 -5.34
CA GLY A 261 0.02 -16.17 -5.75
C GLY A 261 1.24 -15.34 -5.44
N PHE A 262 2.37 -16.04 -5.29
CA PHE A 262 3.65 -15.38 -5.07
C PHE A 262 4.15 -14.77 -6.38
N ASN A 263 4.44 -13.47 -6.37
CA ASN A 263 4.90 -12.76 -7.56
C ASN A 263 6.25 -13.32 -8.04
N ASN A 264 6.30 -13.77 -9.30
CA ASN A 264 7.51 -14.30 -9.91
C ASN A 264 8.62 -13.24 -10.06
N LEU A 265 8.30 -11.95 -10.13
CA LEU A 265 9.29 -10.85 -10.07
C LEU A 265 10.14 -10.92 -8.79
N PHE A 266 9.53 -11.23 -7.65
CA PHE A 266 10.25 -11.32 -6.38
C PHE A 266 11.21 -12.51 -6.33
N LYS A 267 11.00 -13.53 -7.17
CA LYS A 267 11.92 -14.69 -7.28
C LYS A 267 13.22 -14.33 -7.98
N THR A 268 13.24 -13.25 -8.76
CA THR A 268 14.45 -12.81 -9.48
C THR A 268 15.35 -11.91 -8.63
N GLY A 269 15.03 -11.72 -7.34
CA GLY A 269 15.77 -10.86 -6.42
C GLY A 269 15.44 -9.37 -6.56
N VAL A 270 14.39 -9.03 -7.31
CA VAL A 270 13.86 -7.67 -7.45
C VAL A 270 12.74 -7.49 -6.43
N TYR A 271 12.94 -6.63 -5.44
CA TYR A 271 12.02 -6.43 -4.34
C TYR A 271 11.50 -4.99 -4.30
N PRO A 272 10.32 -4.75 -3.71
CA PRO A 272 9.82 -3.39 -3.51
C PRO A 272 10.82 -2.55 -2.69
N PRO A 273 10.95 -1.24 -2.95
CA PRO A 273 11.81 -0.36 -2.17
C PRO A 273 11.52 -0.47 -0.66
N GLY A 274 12.55 -0.53 0.18
CA GLY A 274 12.39 -0.67 1.64
C GLY A 274 12.05 -2.09 2.11
N THR A 275 12.07 -3.10 1.24
CA THR A 275 11.94 -4.51 1.66
C THR A 275 13.03 -4.89 2.65
N PRO A 276 12.70 -5.46 3.83
CA PRO A 276 13.71 -5.94 4.77
C PRO A 276 14.56 -7.05 4.15
N LEU A 277 15.87 -6.83 4.05
CA LEU A 277 16.81 -7.84 3.58
C LEU A 277 17.49 -8.52 4.77
N LEU A 278 17.17 -9.79 5.01
CA LEU A 278 17.94 -10.61 5.93
C LEU A 278 19.25 -11.02 5.27
N ARG A 279 20.35 -10.37 5.65
CA ARG A 279 21.70 -10.82 5.29
C ARG A 279 22.18 -11.81 6.35
N THR A 280 22.23 -13.08 6.00
CA THR A 280 22.92 -14.08 6.82
C THR A 280 24.36 -14.23 6.34
N TYR A 281 25.29 -14.31 7.29
CA TYR A 281 26.68 -14.65 6.99
C TYR A 281 26.87 -16.13 7.20
N ARG A 282 27.42 -16.81 6.19
CA ARG A 282 27.89 -18.18 6.31
C ARG A 282 29.40 -18.15 6.46
N ARG A 283 29.91 -18.77 7.53
CA ARG A 283 31.36 -18.98 7.70
C ARG A 283 31.77 -20.10 6.75
N ASP A 284 32.36 -19.77 5.61
CA ASP A 284 32.85 -20.78 4.67
C ASP A 284 34.38 -21.00 4.78
N ASN A 285 35.19 -19.97 5.05
CA ASN A 285 36.67 -20.08 5.07
C ASN A 285 37.32 -19.28 6.21
N PHE A 286 36.91 -19.53 7.45
CA PHE A 286 37.64 -19.02 8.60
C PHE A 286 38.70 -20.03 9.01
N GLN A 287 39.93 -19.55 9.23
CA GLN A 287 41.00 -20.31 9.88
C GLN A 287 41.43 -19.56 11.14
N ASP A 288 41.75 -20.30 12.20
CA ASP A 288 42.38 -19.71 13.37
C ASP A 288 43.78 -19.23 12.97
N MET A 289 44.11 -17.99 13.33
CA MET A 289 45.43 -17.40 13.12
C MET A 289 46.03 -17.00 14.46
N THR A 290 47.33 -17.20 14.59
CA THR A 290 48.10 -16.65 15.70
C THR A 290 48.20 -15.12 15.58
N ALA A 291 48.49 -14.45 16.70
CA ALA A 291 48.66 -12.99 16.71
C ALA A 291 49.73 -12.49 15.73
N THR A 292 50.76 -13.31 15.47
CA THR A 292 51.84 -12.98 14.53
C THR A 292 51.38 -13.08 13.06
N GLU A 293 50.58 -14.09 12.72
CA GLU A 293 50.06 -14.27 11.35
C GLU A 293 49.06 -13.15 11.01
N PHE A 294 48.18 -12.80 11.95
CA PHE A 294 47.26 -11.68 11.76
C PHE A 294 48.01 -10.37 11.52
N ALA A 295 49.01 -10.06 12.36
CA ALA A 295 49.79 -8.84 12.23
C ALA A 295 50.59 -8.77 10.90
N SER A 296 51.00 -9.92 10.36
CA SER A 296 51.66 -10.01 9.04
C SER A 296 50.70 -9.75 7.88
N GLU A 297 49.51 -10.36 7.91
CA GLU A 297 48.52 -10.24 6.83
C GLU A 297 47.86 -8.86 6.78
N THR A 298 47.77 -8.15 7.92
CA THR A 298 47.14 -6.82 7.99
C THR A 298 48.13 -5.65 7.95
N SER A 299 49.43 -5.87 7.79
CA SER A 299 50.42 -4.78 7.91
C SER A 299 50.39 -3.73 6.79
N GLY A 300 49.54 -3.91 5.78
CA GLY A 300 49.45 -3.03 4.61
C GLY A 300 48.02 -2.67 4.19
N LEU A 301 47.03 -2.99 5.03
CA LEU A 301 45.65 -2.51 4.92
C LEU A 301 45.48 -1.24 5.75
#